data_AF-A0A1T5LBQ6-F1
#
_entry.id   AF-A0A1T5LBQ6-F1
#
_cell.length_a   1.000
_cell.length_b   1.000
_cell.length_c   1.000
_cell.angle_alpha   90.00
_cell.angle_beta   90.00
_cell.angle_gamma   90.00
#
_symmetry.space_group_name_H-M   'P 1'
#
loop_
_entity.id
_entity.type
_entity.pdbx_description
1 polymer ?
#
loop_
_entity_poly.entity_id
_entity_poly.type
_entity_poly.pdbx_seq_one_letter_code
_entity_poly.pdbx_strand_id
1 'polypeptide(L)'
;MKENFERKKQYTNIQDIYKSVKIDWTNFYVYLYDTLGDPTIPFQVEPIEYLQFAKNGIKKSSNESLINSLTNAKRSIDAQVDLLICALGFDYKKFDNYPNIKDFIKKFYKKKNNDGITEKIKLLNILGLAPTLLISETRHLRNKVEHEYIIPKIDEVNKAIEIADLFINATNRKFQLAFYSFIIGNKSNVDRTSNDFNFPYIYFEFDMYRQSILITAVLGGEKILPHDYKYSKNKTMLIFPEDKDYLEILKIIFEENYDMIPKIFGNSIEEKYIKKEILNKYL
;
A
#
# COMPACT_ATOMS: atom_id res chain seq x y z
N MET A 1 10.56 14.10 -12.07
CA MET A 1 9.95 15.22 -12.81
C MET A 1 8.45 14.97 -12.75
N LYS A 2 7.68 15.72 -11.94
CA LYS A 2 6.22 15.55 -11.87
C LYS A 2 5.65 16.14 -13.17
N GLU A 3 5.40 15.32 -14.17
CA GLU A 3 4.44 15.73 -15.19
C GLU A 3 3.15 16.05 -14.45
N ASN A 4 2.74 17.32 -14.49
CA ASN A 4 1.40 17.72 -14.13
C ASN A 4 0.48 16.97 -15.10
N PHE A 5 0.04 15.76 -14.70
CA PHE A 5 -1.21 15.21 -15.18
C PHE A 5 -2.27 16.17 -14.67
N GLU A 6 -2.47 17.25 -15.43
CA GLU A 6 -3.64 18.09 -15.32
C GLU A 6 -4.83 17.16 -15.16
N ARG A 7 -5.73 17.48 -14.22
CA ARG A 7 -7.08 16.89 -14.14
C ARG A 7 -7.81 17.21 -15.44
N LYS A 8 -7.40 16.62 -16.57
CA LYS A 8 -7.99 16.80 -17.89
C LYS A 8 -9.32 16.09 -17.84
N LYS A 9 -10.37 16.86 -17.50
CA LYS A 9 -11.75 16.91 -17.99
C LYS A 9 -12.49 15.62 -18.47
N GLN A 10 -11.97 14.42 -18.25
CA GLN A 10 -12.48 13.17 -18.81
C GLN A 10 -12.70 12.09 -17.75
N TYR A 11 -12.61 12.45 -16.47
CA TYR A 11 -12.86 11.51 -15.38
C TYR A 11 -14.34 11.54 -14.99
N THR A 12 -14.98 10.37 -15.09
CA THR A 12 -16.36 10.16 -14.64
C THR A 12 -16.40 10.05 -13.10
N ASN A 13 -17.58 9.96 -12.48
CA ASN A 13 -17.68 9.65 -11.04
C ASN A 13 -17.76 8.12 -10.81
N ILE A 14 -17.52 7.68 -9.58
CA ILE A 14 -17.49 6.25 -9.24
C ILE A 14 -18.85 5.54 -9.44
N GLN A 15 -19.95 6.29 -9.32
CA GLN A 15 -21.31 5.79 -9.57
C GLN A 15 -21.55 5.53 -11.06
N ASP A 16 -20.99 6.35 -11.93
CA ASP A 16 -21.11 6.17 -13.38
C ASP A 16 -20.28 5.00 -13.90
N ILE A 17 -19.15 4.68 -13.25
CA ILE A 17 -18.40 3.44 -13.44
C ILE A 17 -19.30 2.25 -13.06
N TYR A 18 -19.83 2.24 -11.84
CA TYR A 18 -20.69 1.16 -11.36
C TYR A 18 -21.90 0.91 -12.27
N LYS A 19 -22.64 1.97 -12.63
CA LYS A 19 -23.83 1.89 -13.50
C LYS A 19 -23.54 1.32 -14.88
N SER A 20 -22.31 1.46 -15.37
CA SER A 20 -21.93 1.01 -16.70
C SER A 20 -21.69 -0.49 -16.79
N VAL A 21 -21.19 -1.11 -15.71
CA VAL A 21 -20.89 -2.55 -15.65
C VAL A 21 -21.98 -3.34 -14.94
N LYS A 22 -22.63 -2.74 -13.92
CA LYS A 22 -23.68 -3.36 -13.08
C LYS A 22 -23.24 -4.68 -12.45
N ILE A 23 -22.26 -4.59 -11.55
CA ILE A 23 -21.77 -5.76 -10.81
C ILE A 23 -22.86 -6.31 -9.87
N ASP A 24 -23.06 -7.63 -9.92
CA ASP A 24 -23.83 -8.42 -8.96
C ASP A 24 -22.92 -8.78 -7.79
N TRP A 25 -23.02 -8.01 -6.71
CA TRP A 25 -22.24 -8.21 -5.48
C TRP A 25 -22.54 -9.54 -4.78
N THR A 26 -23.64 -10.23 -5.14
CA THR A 26 -23.97 -11.56 -4.61
C THR A 26 -23.35 -12.69 -5.42
N ASN A 27 -22.71 -12.38 -6.56
CA ASN A 27 -22.15 -13.37 -7.47
C ASN A 27 -21.13 -12.75 -8.46
N PHE A 28 -19.97 -12.33 -7.94
CA PHE A 28 -18.89 -11.75 -8.74
C PHE A 28 -17.59 -12.54 -8.58
N TYR A 29 -16.64 -12.28 -9.47
CA TYR A 29 -15.27 -12.76 -9.33
C TYR A 29 -14.32 -11.59 -9.12
N VAL A 30 -13.18 -11.88 -8.50
CA VAL A 30 -12.01 -11.01 -8.44
C VAL A 30 -10.89 -11.74 -9.16
N TYR A 31 -10.31 -11.11 -10.16
CA TYR A 31 -9.17 -11.67 -10.89
C TYR A 31 -7.94 -10.78 -10.66
N LEU A 32 -6.85 -11.37 -10.18
CA LEU A 32 -5.65 -10.62 -9.79
C LEU A 32 -4.67 -10.51 -10.96
N TYR A 33 -4.03 -9.35 -11.09
CA TYR A 33 -3.01 -9.07 -12.10
C TYR A 33 -1.74 -8.59 -11.44
N ASP A 34 -0.63 -9.28 -11.73
CA ASP A 34 0.68 -8.81 -11.29
C ASP A 34 1.06 -7.61 -12.14
N THR A 35 1.36 -6.49 -11.49
CA THR A 35 2.15 -5.43 -12.10
C THR A 35 3.41 -5.28 -11.27
N LEU A 36 4.55 -5.37 -11.95
CA LEU A 36 5.84 -5.10 -11.33
C LEU A 36 6.04 -3.59 -11.30
N GLY A 37 6.40 -3.07 -10.13
CA GLY A 37 6.89 -1.72 -10.01
C GLY A 37 7.82 -1.61 -8.82
N ASP A 38 8.89 -0.83 -8.99
CA ASP A 38 9.78 -0.47 -7.89
C ASP A 38 9.45 0.96 -7.43
N PRO A 39 9.36 1.19 -6.10
CA PRO A 39 9.10 2.52 -5.59
C PRO A 39 10.26 3.46 -5.98
N THR A 40 9.93 4.65 -6.47
CA THR A 40 10.94 5.69 -6.70
C THR A 40 11.54 6.12 -5.36
N ILE A 41 12.87 6.08 -5.26
CA ILE A 41 13.61 6.41 -4.04
C ILE A 41 13.86 7.94 -4.00
N PRO A 42 13.31 8.69 -3.02
CA PRO A 42 13.39 10.15 -2.99
C PRO A 42 14.53 10.68 -2.09
N PHE A 43 15.40 9.81 -1.60
CA PHE A 43 16.41 10.13 -0.60
C PHE A 43 17.82 10.12 -1.19
N GLN A 44 18.71 10.93 -0.62
CA GLN A 44 20.13 10.85 -0.92
C GLN A 44 20.79 9.63 -0.26
N VAL A 45 20.30 9.24 0.92
CA VAL A 45 20.76 8.05 1.65
C VAL A 45 19.58 7.12 1.82
N GLU A 46 19.70 5.92 1.29
CA GLU A 46 18.64 4.93 1.27
C GLU A 46 18.48 4.21 2.61
N PRO A 47 17.30 3.61 2.88
CA PRO A 47 17.09 2.79 4.07
C PRO A 47 18.13 1.68 4.23
N ILE A 48 18.54 1.06 3.12
CA ILE A 48 19.54 -0.01 3.11
C ILE A 48 20.94 0.49 3.43
N GLU A 49 21.29 1.73 3.06
CA GLU A 49 22.59 2.31 3.40
C GLU A 49 22.71 2.60 4.90
N TYR A 50 21.65 3.13 5.52
CA TYR A 50 21.60 3.25 6.98
C TYR A 50 21.74 1.89 7.68
N LEU A 51 21.12 0.84 7.14
CA LEU A 51 21.28 -0.52 7.66
C LEU A 51 22.75 -0.99 7.57
N GLN A 52 23.41 -0.73 6.44
CA GLN A 52 24.83 -1.06 6.24
C GLN A 52 25.73 -0.29 7.22
N PHE A 53 25.44 1.00 7.47
CA PHE A 53 26.17 1.76 8.49
C PHE A 53 26.01 1.15 9.87
N ALA A 54 24.80 0.68 10.23
CA ALA A 54 24.56 -0.01 11.49
C ALA A 54 25.33 -1.34 11.59
N LYS A 55 25.24 -2.19 10.56
CA LYS A 55 25.93 -3.48 10.48
C LYS A 55 27.46 -3.33 10.50
N ASN A 56 28.00 -2.26 9.94
CA ASN A 56 29.44 -2.00 9.96
C ASN A 56 29.90 -1.36 11.27
N GLY A 57 29.07 -0.50 11.87
CA GLY A 57 29.36 0.12 13.16
C GLY A 57 29.51 -0.91 14.27
N ILE A 58 28.57 -1.86 14.37
CA ILE A 58 28.50 -2.80 15.50
C ILE A 58 29.72 -3.71 15.61
N LYS A 59 30.42 -3.98 14.49
CA LYS A 59 31.66 -4.78 14.44
C LYS A 59 32.78 -4.20 15.32
N LYS A 60 32.76 -2.90 15.60
CA LYS A 60 33.78 -2.23 16.44
C LYS A 60 33.53 -2.41 17.94
N SER A 61 32.31 -2.76 18.36
CA SER A 61 31.90 -3.06 19.75
C SER A 61 32.29 -2.04 20.84
N SER A 62 32.68 -0.82 20.49
CA SER A 62 32.84 0.28 21.45
C SER A 62 31.49 0.90 21.81
N ASN A 63 31.40 1.56 22.96
CA ASN A 63 30.17 2.27 23.38
C ASN A 63 29.65 3.23 22.31
N GLU A 64 30.55 4.02 21.71
CA GLU A 64 30.23 4.92 20.61
C GLU A 64 29.65 4.15 19.41
N SER A 65 30.28 3.03 19.05
CA SER A 65 29.83 2.21 17.93
C SER A 65 28.46 1.58 18.17
N LEU A 66 28.14 1.17 19.40
CA LEU A 66 26.82 0.63 19.78
C LEU A 66 25.73 1.69 19.68
N ILE A 67 25.99 2.90 20.20
CA ILE A 67 25.07 4.05 20.12
C ILE A 67 24.83 4.44 18.66
N ASN A 68 25.89 4.55 17.86
CA ASN A 68 25.80 4.92 16.45
C ASN A 68 25.09 3.84 15.62
N SER A 69 25.33 2.55 15.92
CA SER A 69 24.69 1.45 15.21
C SER A 69 23.19 1.40 15.49
N LEU A 70 22.78 1.57 16.75
CA LEU A 70 21.37 1.68 17.11
C LEU A 70 20.69 2.87 16.41
N THR A 71 21.38 4.02 16.37
CA THR A 71 20.87 5.22 15.71
C THR A 71 20.65 4.98 14.21
N ASN A 72 21.59 4.32 13.55
CA ASN A 72 21.48 3.99 12.12
C ASN A 72 20.42 2.91 11.86
N ALA A 73 20.26 1.90 12.73
CA ALA A 73 19.17 0.93 12.63
C ALA A 73 17.79 1.62 12.71
N LYS A 74 17.62 2.57 13.64
CA LYS A 74 16.39 3.38 13.75
C LYS A 74 16.17 4.26 12.52
N ARG A 75 17.22 4.92 12.00
CA ARG A 75 17.14 5.72 10.76
C ARG A 75 16.77 4.87 9.55
N SER A 76 17.29 3.66 9.47
CA SER A 76 16.95 2.69 8.43
C SER A 76 15.44 2.38 8.44
N ILE A 77 14.87 2.08 9.61
CA ILE A 77 13.43 1.84 9.77
C ILE A 77 12.62 3.09 9.39
N ASP A 78 13.00 4.27 9.89
CA ASP A 78 12.27 5.51 9.61
C ASP A 78 12.33 5.90 8.13
N ALA A 79 13.49 5.77 7.49
CA ALA A 79 13.65 6.01 6.07
C ALA A 79 12.82 5.03 5.24
N GLN A 80 12.76 3.75 5.65
CA GLN A 80 11.89 2.77 4.98
C GLN A 80 10.41 3.13 5.15
N VAL A 81 9.98 3.56 6.35
CA VAL A 81 8.61 4.06 6.56
C VAL A 81 8.31 5.20 5.60
N ASP A 82 9.20 6.20 5.51
CA ASP A 82 9.01 7.34 4.61
C ASP A 82 9.02 6.95 3.13
N LEU A 83 9.86 5.97 2.73
CA LEU A 83 9.85 5.41 1.37
C LEU A 83 8.49 4.82 1.03
N LEU A 84 7.94 3.99 1.92
CA LEU A 84 6.67 3.32 1.71
C LEU A 84 5.52 4.33 1.66
N ILE A 85 5.56 5.38 2.48
CA ILE A 85 4.57 6.47 2.43
C ILE A 85 4.62 7.20 1.08
N CYS A 86 5.81 7.47 0.55
CA CYS A 86 5.98 8.00 -0.81
C CYS A 86 5.47 7.04 -1.89
N ALA A 87 5.77 5.74 -1.74
CA ALA A 87 5.34 4.70 -2.67
C ALA A 87 3.80 4.57 -2.70
N LEU A 88 3.13 4.79 -1.57
CA LEU A 88 1.67 4.87 -1.43
C LEU A 88 1.09 6.21 -1.90
N GLY A 89 1.88 7.07 -2.54
CA GLY A 89 1.45 8.31 -3.16
C GLY A 89 1.44 9.55 -2.26
N PHE A 90 1.82 9.44 -0.99
CA PHE A 90 1.80 10.57 -0.06
C PHE A 90 3.15 11.32 -0.03
N ASP A 91 3.11 12.64 0.16
CA ASP A 91 4.30 13.38 0.58
C ASP A 91 4.61 13.05 2.05
N TYR A 92 5.66 12.26 2.29
CA TYR A 92 6.07 11.87 3.65
C TYR A 92 6.33 13.06 4.58
N LYS A 93 6.74 14.24 4.07
CA LYS A 93 6.99 15.42 4.91
C LYS A 93 5.71 16.13 5.32
N LYS A 94 4.62 15.94 4.55
CA LYS A 94 3.32 16.57 4.75
C LYS A 94 2.23 15.55 5.06
N PHE A 95 2.61 14.35 5.49
CA PHE A 95 1.69 13.23 5.68
C PHE A 95 0.50 13.60 6.58
N ASP A 96 0.76 14.33 7.66
CA ASP A 96 -0.26 14.73 8.63
C ASP A 96 -1.27 15.77 8.09
N ASN A 97 -0.99 16.35 6.92
CA ASN A 97 -1.87 17.32 6.24
C ASN A 97 -2.89 16.67 5.30
N TYR A 98 -2.74 15.37 5.01
CA TYR A 98 -3.68 14.69 4.12
C TYR A 98 -5.05 14.53 4.79
N PRO A 99 -6.15 14.87 4.09
CA PRO A 99 -7.47 14.65 4.62
C PRO A 99 -7.72 13.15 4.80
N ASN A 100 -8.68 12.78 5.65
CA ASN A 100 -9.14 11.41 5.88
C ASN A 100 -8.16 10.47 6.60
N ILE A 101 -6.85 10.75 6.68
CA ILE A 101 -5.86 9.87 7.34
C ILE A 101 -6.24 9.58 8.80
N LYS A 102 -6.55 10.63 9.57
CA LYS A 102 -6.88 10.50 11.00
C LYS A 102 -8.15 9.69 11.22
N ASP A 103 -9.20 9.96 10.44
CA ASP A 103 -10.46 9.24 10.52
C ASP A 103 -10.32 7.78 10.09
N PHE A 104 -9.54 7.53 9.04
CA PHE A 104 -9.22 6.19 8.56
C PHE A 104 -8.42 5.40 9.60
N ILE A 105 -7.38 5.99 10.19
CA ILE A 105 -6.61 5.37 11.28
C ILE A 105 -7.50 5.09 12.47
N LYS A 106 -8.35 6.05 12.89
CA LYS A 106 -9.30 5.87 13.99
C LYS A 106 -10.28 4.72 13.73
N LYS A 107 -10.71 4.53 12.48
CA LYS A 107 -11.63 3.49 12.07
C LYS A 107 -11.00 2.09 12.07
N PHE A 108 -9.74 1.95 11.64
CA PHE A 108 -9.14 0.65 11.37
C PHE A 108 -8.00 0.23 12.32
N TYR A 109 -7.32 1.17 12.98
CA TYR A 109 -6.23 0.85 13.90
C TYR A 109 -6.79 0.53 15.30
N LYS A 110 -6.87 -0.75 15.64
CA LYS A 110 -7.51 -1.24 16.89
C LYS A 110 -6.53 -1.54 18.04
N LYS A 111 -5.23 -1.31 17.87
CA LYS A 111 -4.23 -1.67 18.90
C LYS A 111 -4.24 -0.66 20.06
N LYS A 112 -4.19 -1.17 21.29
CA LYS A 112 -4.23 -0.37 22.53
C LYS A 112 -2.92 0.36 22.83
N ASN A 113 -1.77 -0.21 22.45
CA ASN A 113 -0.46 0.41 22.68
C ASN A 113 -0.10 1.34 21.51
N ASN A 114 0.02 2.63 21.82
CA ASN A 114 0.32 3.70 20.85
C ASN A 114 1.70 4.33 21.06
N ASP A 115 2.42 3.93 22.12
CA ASP A 115 3.63 4.64 22.53
C ASP A 115 4.70 4.59 21.45
N GLY A 116 5.18 5.76 21.05
CA GLY A 116 6.24 5.94 20.06
C GLY A 116 5.85 5.61 18.60
N ILE A 117 4.58 5.26 18.32
CA ILE A 117 4.12 4.88 16.97
C ILE A 117 3.47 6.08 16.26
N THR A 118 4.02 6.46 15.11
CA THR A 118 3.53 7.56 14.26
C THR A 118 2.30 7.16 13.44
N GLU A 119 1.55 8.14 12.95
CA GLU A 119 0.41 7.91 12.04
C GLU A 119 0.82 7.14 10.77
N LYS A 120 2.01 7.41 10.24
CA LYS A 120 2.60 6.66 9.11
C LYS A 120 2.70 5.16 9.41
N ILE A 121 3.25 4.79 10.57
CA ILE A 121 3.39 3.37 10.96
C ILE A 121 2.01 2.74 11.19
N LYS A 122 1.04 3.49 11.74
CA LYS A 122 -0.34 3.01 11.90
C LYS A 122 -0.99 2.70 10.55
N LEU A 123 -0.82 3.59 9.57
CA LEU A 123 -1.30 3.36 8.20
C LEU A 123 -0.65 2.11 7.61
N LEU A 124 0.68 2.01 7.63
CA LEU A 124 1.39 0.84 7.11
C LEU A 124 0.96 -0.45 7.82
N ASN A 125 0.61 -0.40 9.11
CA ASN A 125 0.06 -1.55 9.81
C ASN A 125 -1.35 -1.93 9.36
N ILE A 126 -2.22 -0.95 9.11
CA ILE A 126 -3.58 -1.19 8.59
C ILE A 126 -3.54 -1.85 7.19
N LEU A 127 -2.51 -1.54 6.40
CA LEU A 127 -2.25 -2.11 5.08
C LEU A 127 -1.43 -3.41 5.12
N GLY A 128 -1.12 -3.93 6.33
CA GLY A 128 -0.34 -5.16 6.51
C GLY A 128 1.09 -5.07 6.00
N LEU A 129 1.65 -3.87 5.91
CA LEU A 129 3.03 -3.62 5.46
C LEU A 129 4.00 -3.58 6.64
N ALA A 130 3.58 -3.16 7.83
CA ALA A 130 4.48 -2.96 8.96
C ALA A 130 3.99 -3.62 10.26
N PRO A 131 4.81 -4.44 10.93
CA PRO A 131 4.53 -4.90 12.29
C PRO A 131 4.85 -3.77 13.29
N THR A 132 3.81 -3.15 13.86
CA THR A 132 4.00 -2.03 14.81
C THR A 132 4.79 -2.38 16.07
N LEU A 133 4.69 -3.63 16.55
CA LEU A 133 5.35 -4.07 17.78
C LEU A 133 6.88 -4.01 17.63
N LEU A 134 7.43 -4.61 16.58
CA LEU A 134 8.88 -4.68 16.38
C LEU A 134 9.49 -3.29 16.17
N ILE A 135 8.79 -2.41 15.44
CA ILE A 135 9.25 -1.03 15.23
C ILE A 135 9.23 -0.23 16.55
N SER A 136 8.24 -0.46 17.42
CA SER A 136 8.16 0.23 18.71
C SER A 136 9.31 -0.15 19.65
N GLU A 137 9.78 -1.40 19.63
CA GLU A 137 10.89 -1.86 20.48
C GLU A 137 12.19 -1.10 20.18
N THR A 138 12.58 -1.00 18.91
CA THR A 138 13.78 -0.26 18.49
C THR A 138 13.70 1.22 18.87
N ARG A 139 12.51 1.82 18.76
CA ARG A 139 12.28 3.22 19.12
C ARG A 139 12.35 3.44 20.64
N HIS A 140 11.76 2.56 21.44
CA HIS A 140 11.87 2.63 22.89
C HIS A 140 13.32 2.53 23.35
N LEU A 141 14.08 1.58 22.81
CA LEU A 141 15.51 1.47 23.12
C LEU A 141 16.26 2.74 22.75
N ARG A 142 16.00 3.32 21.57
CA ARG A 142 16.63 4.59 21.17
C ARG A 142 16.25 5.75 22.09
N ASN A 143 14.99 5.86 22.48
CA ASN A 143 14.54 6.90 23.41
C ASN A 143 15.28 6.81 24.75
N LYS A 144 15.51 5.60 25.28
CA LYS A 144 16.31 5.40 26.50
C LYS A 144 17.75 5.91 26.31
N VAL A 145 18.38 5.60 25.18
CA VAL A 145 19.74 6.11 24.90
C VAL A 145 19.77 7.63 24.79
N GLU A 146 18.72 8.27 24.25
CA GLU A 146 18.65 9.74 24.06
C GLU A 146 18.27 10.52 25.32
N HIS A 147 17.43 9.95 26.18
CA HIS A 147 16.82 10.67 27.30
C HIS A 147 17.21 10.13 28.68
N GLU A 148 17.59 8.85 28.76
CA GLU A 148 18.12 8.23 29.99
C GLU A 148 19.65 8.07 29.93
N TYR A 149 20.27 8.45 28.79
CA TYR A 149 21.73 8.46 28.58
C TYR A 149 22.41 7.12 28.83
N ILE A 150 21.70 6.00 28.61
CA ILE A 150 22.24 4.66 28.79
C ILE A 150 23.05 4.21 27.56
N ILE A 151 24.02 3.31 27.79
CA ILE A 151 24.69 2.59 26.71
C ILE A 151 23.89 1.32 26.42
N PRO A 152 23.42 1.09 25.18
CA PRO A 152 22.70 -0.13 24.84
C PRO A 152 23.66 -1.32 24.82
N LYS A 153 23.16 -2.51 25.16
CA LYS A 153 23.93 -3.77 25.08
C LYS A 153 24.04 -4.22 23.64
N ILE A 154 25.11 -4.95 23.32
CA ILE A 154 25.35 -5.46 21.96
C ILE A 154 24.17 -6.29 21.42
N ASP A 155 23.55 -7.14 22.24
CA ASP A 155 22.40 -7.95 21.84
C ASP A 155 21.16 -7.10 21.52
N GLU A 156 20.97 -6.00 22.25
CA GLU A 156 19.86 -5.06 22.00
C GLU A 156 20.05 -4.33 20.67
N VAL A 157 21.30 -3.96 20.35
CA VAL A 157 21.65 -3.33 19.06
C VAL A 157 21.55 -4.33 17.91
N ASN A 158 22.03 -5.56 18.09
CA ASN A 158 21.88 -6.65 17.10
C ASN A 158 20.40 -6.88 16.77
N LYS A 159 19.55 -6.98 17.79
CA LYS A 159 18.10 -7.13 17.62
C LYS A 159 17.49 -5.96 16.83
N ALA A 160 17.89 -4.73 17.11
CA ALA A 160 17.43 -3.56 16.36
C ALA A 160 17.84 -3.60 14.87
N ILE A 161 19.06 -4.07 14.58
CA ILE A 161 19.56 -4.27 13.21
C ILE A 161 18.77 -5.37 12.49
N GLU A 162 18.51 -6.50 13.14
CA GLU A 162 17.70 -7.59 12.59
C GLU A 162 16.27 -7.15 12.29
N ILE A 163 15.66 -6.37 13.19
CA ILE A 163 14.32 -5.80 12.96
C ILE A 163 14.33 -4.89 11.73
N ALA A 164 15.34 -4.02 11.58
CA ALA A 164 15.46 -3.13 10.43
C ALA A 164 15.64 -3.92 9.12
N ASP A 165 16.50 -4.95 9.13
CA ASP A 165 16.74 -5.83 7.98
C ASP A 165 15.48 -6.59 7.56
N LEU A 166 14.81 -7.23 8.53
CA LEU A 166 13.56 -7.94 8.30
C LEU A 166 12.48 -7.00 7.77
N PHE A 167 12.35 -5.80 8.34
CA PHE A 167 11.35 -4.83 7.91
C PHE A 167 11.57 -4.37 6.46
N ILE A 168 12.82 -4.03 6.08
CA ILE A 168 13.16 -3.65 4.70
C ILE A 168 12.85 -4.81 3.74
N ASN A 169 13.35 -6.01 4.03
CA ASN A 169 13.18 -7.14 3.11
C ASN A 169 11.72 -7.56 2.98
N ALA A 170 10.96 -7.59 4.08
CA ALA A 170 9.55 -7.95 4.05
C ALA A 170 8.71 -6.92 3.27
N THR A 171 8.97 -5.62 3.46
CA THR A 171 8.22 -4.57 2.77
C THR A 171 8.59 -4.47 1.30
N ASN A 172 9.87 -4.52 0.95
CA ASN A 172 10.31 -4.55 -0.44
C ASN A 172 9.71 -5.76 -1.17
N ARG A 173 9.72 -6.94 -0.55
CA ARG A 173 9.11 -8.14 -1.15
C ARG A 173 7.60 -8.00 -1.31
N LYS A 174 6.91 -7.42 -0.32
CA LYS A 174 5.46 -7.17 -0.44
C LYS A 174 5.14 -6.19 -1.54
N PHE A 175 5.97 -5.16 -1.78
CA PHE A 175 5.81 -4.27 -2.93
C PHE A 175 6.18 -4.95 -4.26
N GLN A 176 7.21 -5.81 -4.30
CA GLN A 176 7.54 -6.53 -5.54
C GLN A 176 6.47 -7.55 -5.95
N LEU A 177 5.77 -8.15 -4.98
CA LEU A 177 4.76 -9.18 -5.20
C LEU A 177 3.33 -8.67 -5.08
N ALA A 178 3.12 -7.40 -4.74
CA ALA A 178 1.76 -6.87 -4.61
C ALA A 178 1.10 -6.83 -5.98
N PHE A 179 -0.07 -7.46 -6.07
CA PHE A 179 -1.01 -7.22 -7.14
C PHE A 179 -1.52 -5.78 -7.02
N TYR A 180 -0.86 -4.83 -7.68
CA TYR A 180 -1.37 -3.47 -7.71
C TYR A 180 -2.62 -3.35 -8.56
N SER A 181 -2.99 -4.38 -9.30
CA SER A 181 -4.21 -4.37 -10.08
C SER A 181 -5.05 -5.63 -9.96
N PHE A 182 -6.36 -5.43 -10.09
CA PHE A 182 -7.34 -6.50 -10.09
C PHE A 182 -8.56 -6.11 -10.93
N ILE A 183 -9.27 -7.13 -11.41
CA ILE A 183 -10.54 -6.99 -12.13
C ILE A 183 -11.66 -7.52 -11.25
N ILE A 184 -12.81 -6.83 -11.27
CA ILE A 184 -14.09 -7.35 -10.81
C ILE A 184 -15.08 -7.46 -11.95
N GLY A 185 -15.79 -8.58 -12.02
CA GLY A 185 -16.81 -8.81 -13.03
C GLY A 185 -17.88 -9.81 -12.56
N ASN A 186 -19.00 -9.85 -13.27
CA ASN A 186 -20.08 -10.79 -12.96
C ASN A 186 -19.67 -12.22 -13.31
N LYS A 187 -19.87 -13.15 -12.37
CA LYS A 187 -19.47 -14.55 -12.56
C LYS A 187 -20.21 -15.24 -13.71
N SER A 188 -21.44 -14.83 -14.00
CA SER A 188 -22.24 -15.31 -15.14
C SER A 188 -21.55 -15.14 -16.49
N ASN A 189 -20.58 -14.23 -16.57
CA ASN A 189 -19.96 -13.83 -17.82
C ASN A 189 -18.56 -14.44 -18.01
N VAL A 190 -18.02 -15.15 -17.00
CA VAL A 190 -16.69 -15.76 -17.08
C VAL A 190 -16.77 -17.03 -17.89
N ASP A 191 -16.29 -16.98 -19.14
CA ASP A 191 -15.96 -18.19 -19.89
C ASP A 191 -14.66 -18.78 -19.34
N ARG A 192 -14.76 -19.86 -18.58
CA ARG A 192 -13.59 -20.56 -17.99
C ARG A 192 -12.71 -21.25 -19.04
N THR A 193 -13.14 -21.30 -20.30
CA THR A 193 -12.41 -22.00 -21.37
C THR A 193 -11.52 -21.08 -22.20
N SER A 194 -11.66 -19.75 -22.07
CA SER A 194 -10.84 -18.76 -22.77
C SER A 194 -10.18 -17.79 -21.78
N ASN A 195 -8.91 -17.43 -22.03
CA ASN A 195 -8.22 -16.35 -21.28
C ASN A 195 -8.74 -14.94 -21.69
N ASP A 196 -9.87 -14.86 -22.39
CA ASP A 196 -10.35 -13.65 -23.03
C ASP A 196 -11.48 -13.02 -22.21
N PHE A 197 -11.22 -11.86 -21.60
CA PHE A 197 -12.23 -11.06 -20.88
C PHE A 197 -13.14 -10.31 -21.86
N ASN A 198 -13.96 -11.04 -22.61
CA ASN A 198 -14.88 -10.47 -23.61
C ASN A 198 -16.19 -9.91 -23.02
N PHE A 199 -16.21 -9.59 -21.74
CA PHE A 199 -17.40 -9.18 -21.02
C PHE A 199 -17.15 -7.93 -20.16
N PRO A 200 -18.20 -7.22 -19.71
CA PRO A 200 -18.00 -6.00 -18.93
C PRO A 200 -17.38 -6.27 -17.56
N TYR A 201 -16.39 -5.47 -17.20
CA TYR A 201 -15.70 -5.56 -15.90
C TYR A 201 -15.19 -4.19 -15.44
N ILE A 202 -14.85 -4.10 -14.14
CA ILE A 202 -14.17 -2.93 -13.57
C ILE A 202 -12.75 -3.34 -13.22
N TYR A 203 -11.79 -2.59 -13.74
CA TYR A 203 -10.37 -2.73 -13.46
C TYR A 203 -9.93 -1.69 -12.45
N PHE A 204 -9.14 -2.13 -11.47
CA PHE A 204 -8.46 -1.30 -10.50
C PHE A 204 -6.96 -1.43 -10.71
N GLU A 205 -6.23 -0.33 -10.66
CA GLU A 205 -4.78 -0.33 -10.69
C GLU A 205 -4.23 0.79 -9.79
N PHE A 206 -3.35 0.42 -8.87
CA PHE A 206 -2.53 1.38 -8.17
C PHE A 206 -1.27 1.66 -8.99
N ASP A 207 -1.17 2.88 -9.50
CA ASP A 207 -0.02 3.34 -10.26
C ASP A 207 0.93 4.11 -9.33
N MET A 208 2.04 3.46 -8.97
CA MET A 208 3.07 4.04 -8.10
C MET A 208 3.78 5.25 -8.72
N TYR A 209 3.88 5.34 -10.05
CA TYR A 209 4.51 6.47 -10.73
C TYR A 209 3.60 7.68 -10.77
N ARG A 210 2.31 7.47 -11.02
CA ARG A 210 1.28 8.53 -10.97
C ARG A 210 0.81 8.84 -9.55
N GLN A 211 1.18 8.02 -8.57
CA GLN A 211 0.77 8.16 -7.17
C GLN A 211 -0.75 8.21 -7.04
N SER A 212 -1.45 7.38 -7.82
CA SER A 212 -2.91 7.43 -7.95
C SER A 212 -3.48 6.03 -8.17
N ILE A 213 -4.77 5.88 -7.93
CA ILE A 213 -5.50 4.66 -8.27
C ILE A 213 -6.34 4.94 -9.50
N LEU A 214 -6.12 4.15 -10.53
CA LEU A 214 -6.95 4.06 -11.71
C LEU A 214 -8.14 3.13 -11.45
N ILE A 215 -9.33 3.59 -11.81
CA ILE A 215 -10.51 2.73 -11.94
C ILE A 215 -11.05 2.88 -13.35
N THR A 216 -11.19 1.78 -14.07
CA THR A 216 -11.71 1.76 -15.44
C THR A 216 -12.84 0.74 -15.57
N ALA A 217 -14.01 1.19 -15.99
CA ALA A 217 -15.05 0.31 -16.51
C ALA A 217 -14.77 0.00 -17.97
N VAL A 218 -14.63 -1.30 -18.26
CA VAL A 218 -14.46 -1.85 -19.61
C VAL A 218 -15.79 -2.50 -20.00
N LEU A 219 -16.38 -2.08 -21.12
CA LEU A 219 -17.77 -2.42 -21.49
C LEU A 219 -17.90 -3.59 -22.47
N GLY A 220 -16.84 -4.42 -22.58
CA GLY A 220 -16.76 -5.53 -23.53
C GLY A 220 -16.61 -5.09 -25.00
N GLY A 221 -16.20 -6.02 -25.87
CA GLY A 221 -16.23 -5.83 -27.32
C GLY A 221 -14.94 -6.08 -28.08
N GLU A 222 -13.75 -5.93 -27.48
CA GLU A 222 -12.45 -6.22 -28.10
C GLU A 222 -11.41 -6.62 -27.04
N LYS A 223 -10.35 -7.34 -27.44
CA LYS A 223 -9.23 -7.78 -26.58
C LYS A 223 -8.39 -6.57 -26.11
N ILE A 224 -8.92 -5.78 -25.20
CA ILE A 224 -8.27 -4.55 -24.76
C ILE A 224 -7.56 -4.81 -23.44
N LEU A 225 -6.26 -4.52 -23.40
CA LEU A 225 -5.51 -4.52 -22.16
C LEU A 225 -6.04 -3.39 -21.26
N PRO A 226 -6.19 -3.61 -19.94
CA PRO A 226 -6.81 -2.65 -19.03
C PRO A 226 -6.14 -1.26 -19.00
N HIS A 227 -4.89 -1.16 -19.43
CA HIS A 227 -4.09 0.07 -19.47
C HIS A 227 -4.20 0.86 -20.79
N ASP A 228 -5.04 0.44 -21.75
CA ASP A 228 -5.23 1.19 -22.99
C ASP A 228 -6.28 2.31 -22.83
N TYR A 229 -5.82 3.42 -22.24
CA TYR A 229 -6.62 4.62 -21.95
C TYR A 229 -7.20 5.33 -23.19
N LYS A 230 -6.79 4.93 -24.40
CA LYS A 230 -7.18 5.62 -25.65
C LYS A 230 -8.51 5.12 -26.22
N TYR A 231 -9.14 4.12 -25.60
CA TYR A 231 -10.44 3.62 -26.05
C TYR A 231 -11.61 4.49 -25.59
N SER A 232 -12.30 5.08 -26.55
CA SER A 232 -13.36 6.09 -26.38
C SER A 232 -14.64 5.60 -25.67
N LYS A 233 -14.81 4.28 -25.48
CA LYS A 233 -15.99 3.70 -24.80
C LYS A 233 -15.76 3.41 -23.31
N ASN A 234 -14.51 3.34 -22.87
CA ASN A 234 -14.21 3.05 -21.47
C ASN A 234 -14.50 4.28 -20.61
N LYS A 235 -14.97 4.03 -19.38
CA LYS A 235 -15.15 5.08 -18.39
C LYS A 235 -14.06 4.96 -17.34
N THR A 236 -13.30 6.03 -17.17
CA THR A 236 -12.12 6.03 -16.30
C THR A 236 -12.22 7.10 -15.23
N MET A 237 -11.67 6.80 -14.06
CA MET A 237 -11.47 7.70 -12.93
C MET A 237 -10.05 7.54 -12.41
N LEU A 238 -9.42 8.64 -12.01
CA LEU A 238 -8.26 8.63 -11.13
C LEU A 238 -8.67 9.07 -9.73
N ILE A 239 -8.13 8.38 -8.73
CA ILE A 239 -8.31 8.68 -7.31
C ILE A 239 -6.94 8.98 -6.72
N PHE A 240 -6.84 10.08 -6.00
CA PHE A 240 -5.62 10.59 -5.40
C PHE A 240 -5.66 10.49 -3.87
N PRO A 241 -4.52 10.60 -3.18
CA PRO A 241 -4.42 10.56 -1.72
C PRO A 241 -5.40 11.46 -0.95
N GLU A 242 -5.82 12.58 -1.53
CA GLU A 242 -6.78 13.51 -0.92
C GLU A 242 -8.24 13.06 -1.02
N ASP A 243 -8.55 12.11 -1.91
CA ASP A 243 -9.91 11.64 -2.13
C ASP A 243 -10.34 10.65 -1.04
N LYS A 244 -11.60 10.76 -0.60
CA LYS A 244 -12.16 10.01 0.53
C LYS A 244 -12.04 8.47 0.40
N ASP A 245 -12.07 7.97 -0.84
CA ASP A 245 -12.12 6.53 -1.13
C ASP A 245 -10.71 5.92 -1.29
N TYR A 246 -9.67 6.75 -1.41
CA TYR A 246 -8.30 6.31 -1.71
C TYR A 246 -7.76 5.30 -0.71
N LEU A 247 -7.85 5.63 0.58
CA LEU A 247 -7.34 4.79 1.67
C LEU A 247 -8.10 3.46 1.80
N GLU A 248 -9.42 3.47 1.55
CA GLU A 248 -10.22 2.24 1.57
C GLU A 248 -9.83 1.33 0.40
N ILE A 249 -9.57 1.89 -0.79
CA ILE A 249 -9.13 1.10 -1.94
C ILE A 249 -7.70 0.57 -1.74
N LEU A 250 -6.77 1.38 -1.21
CA LEU A 250 -5.44 0.89 -0.83
C LEU A 250 -5.54 -0.30 0.13
N LYS A 251 -6.45 -0.24 1.11
CA LYS A 251 -6.67 -1.37 2.01
C LYS A 251 -7.14 -2.62 1.26
N ILE A 252 -8.05 -2.49 0.29
CA ILE A 252 -8.50 -3.63 -0.52
C ILE A 252 -7.35 -4.24 -1.31
N ILE A 253 -6.49 -3.41 -1.89
CA ILE A 253 -5.33 -3.85 -2.68
C ILE A 253 -4.34 -4.60 -1.80
N PHE A 254 -3.87 -3.99 -0.70
CA PHE A 254 -2.76 -4.53 0.08
C PHE A 254 -3.14 -5.61 1.10
N GLU A 255 -4.43 -5.71 1.45
CA GLU A 255 -4.94 -6.72 2.39
C GLU A 255 -5.89 -7.71 1.74
N GLU A 256 -6.10 -7.61 0.42
CA GLU A 256 -6.98 -8.48 -0.36
C GLU A 256 -8.41 -8.58 0.20
N ASN A 257 -8.86 -7.53 0.89
CA ASN A 257 -10.17 -7.48 1.54
C ASN A 257 -11.27 -7.03 0.57
N TYR A 258 -11.51 -7.85 -0.46
CA TYR A 258 -12.47 -7.53 -1.52
C TYR A 258 -13.94 -7.42 -1.07
N ASP A 259 -14.26 -7.80 0.18
CA ASP A 259 -15.62 -7.62 0.74
C ASP A 259 -15.96 -6.15 0.96
N MET A 260 -14.95 -5.27 0.99
CA MET A 260 -15.16 -3.82 1.10
C MET A 260 -15.55 -3.16 -0.23
N ILE A 261 -15.42 -3.84 -1.37
CA ILE A 261 -15.67 -3.26 -2.71
C ILE A 261 -17.09 -2.68 -2.86
N PRO A 262 -18.18 -3.39 -2.50
CA PRO A 262 -19.52 -2.85 -2.71
C PRO A 262 -19.74 -1.50 -2.03
N LYS A 263 -19.11 -1.31 -0.86
CA LYS A 263 -19.20 -0.08 -0.06
C LYS A 263 -18.56 1.11 -0.77
N ILE A 264 -17.45 0.91 -1.48
CA ILE A 264 -16.81 1.96 -2.30
C ILE A 264 -17.80 2.49 -3.36
N PHE A 265 -18.63 1.60 -3.92
CA PHE A 265 -19.70 1.96 -4.84
C PHE A 265 -21.00 2.40 -4.15
N GLY A 266 -21.00 2.62 -2.84
CA GLY A 266 -22.16 3.05 -2.08
C GLY A 266 -23.24 1.99 -1.84
N ASN A 267 -22.93 0.70 -2.08
CA ASN A 267 -23.85 -0.39 -1.80
C ASN A 267 -23.69 -0.90 -0.35
N SER A 268 -24.80 -0.97 0.39
CA SER A 268 -24.84 -1.39 1.79
C SER A 268 -25.15 -2.89 1.95
N ILE A 269 -24.62 -3.74 1.07
CA ILE A 269 -24.82 -5.19 1.16
C ILE A 269 -24.09 -5.73 2.40
N GLU A 270 -24.77 -6.57 3.19
CA GLU A 270 -24.14 -7.23 4.35
C GLU A 270 -23.09 -8.23 3.88
N GLU A 271 -21.94 -8.30 4.57
CA GLU A 271 -20.78 -9.12 4.18
C GLU A 271 -21.14 -10.59 3.92
N LYS A 272 -22.06 -11.17 4.70
CA LYS A 272 -22.51 -12.58 4.53
C LYS A 272 -23.18 -12.87 3.18
N TYR A 273 -23.65 -11.84 2.48
CA TYR A 273 -24.29 -11.98 1.17
C TYR A 273 -23.32 -11.71 0.00
N ILE A 274 -22.11 -11.24 0.30
CA ILE A 274 -21.05 -11.04 -0.68
C ILE A 274 -20.49 -12.43 -1.04
N LYS A 275 -20.68 -12.86 -2.29
CA LYS A 275 -20.07 -14.11 -2.79
C LYS A 275 -19.10 -13.76 -3.89
N LYS A 276 -17.82 -13.95 -3.57
CA LYS A 276 -16.71 -13.73 -4.49
C LYS A 276 -15.98 -15.04 -4.78
N GLU A 277 -15.54 -15.19 -6.01
CA GLU A 277 -14.54 -16.19 -6.40
C GLU A 277 -13.24 -15.46 -6.74
N ILE A 278 -12.16 -15.76 -6.00
CA ILE A 278 -10.84 -15.21 -6.30
C ILE A 278 -10.17 -16.14 -7.30
N LEU A 279 -9.84 -15.59 -8.46
CA LEU A 279 -9.13 -16.28 -9.53
C LEU A 279 -7.69 -15.77 -9.56
N ASN A 280 -6.75 -16.64 -9.19
CA ASN A 280 -5.33 -16.36 -9.31
C ASN A 280 -4.79 -17.10 -10.53
N LYS A 281 -4.10 -16.38 -11.40
CA LYS A 281 -3.25 -16.99 -12.40
C LYS A 281 -1.82 -16.96 -11.88
N TYR A 282 -1.41 -18.00 -11.17
CA TYR A 282 0.00 -18.29 -10.98
C TYR A 282 0.33 -19.61 -11.66
N LEU A 283 0.87 -19.49 -12.87
CA LEU A 283 2.20 -19.98 -13.28
C LEU A 283 2.58 -19.26 -14.59
#